data_AF-A4IMF4-F1
#
_entry.id   AF-A4IMF4-F1
#
_cell.length_a   1.000
_cell.length_b   1.000
_cell.length_c   1.000
_cell.angle_alpha   90.00
_cell.angle_beta   90.00
_cell.angle_gamma   90.00
#
_symmetry.space_group_name_H-M   'P 1'
#
loop_
_entity.id
_entity.type
_entity.pdbx_description
1 polymer ?
#
loop_
_entity_poly.entity_id
_entity_poly.type
_entity_poly.pdbx_seq_one_letter_code
_entity_poly.pdbx_strand_id
1 'polypeptide(L)' 'MILYTVMPEHLLFPVDAAEYEKKKMVYYDGIPFLVQIVENGEYEIVQNLSTNPYHFLNAKYAPGARFPISAATS' A
#
# COMPACT_ATOMS: atom_id res chain seq x y z
N MET A 1 -5.78 34.32 29.73
CA MET A 1 -6.90 33.61 29.07
C MET A 1 -6.31 32.73 27.98
N ILE A 2 -6.54 31.42 28.05
CA ILE A 2 -6.10 30.49 27.02
C ILE A 2 -7.33 30.20 26.14
N LEU A 3 -7.24 30.51 24.86
CA LEU A 3 -8.31 30.28 23.89
C LEU A 3 -8.24 28.82 23.44
N TYR A 4 -9.18 27.98 23.89
CA TYR A 4 -9.31 26.60 23.39
C TYR A 4 -10.16 26.61 22.11
N THR A 5 -9.51 26.84 20.98
CA THR A 5 -10.14 26.59 19.67
C THR A 5 -10.05 25.11 19.38
N VAL A 6 -11.21 24.46 19.25
CA VAL A 6 -11.29 23.09 18.75
C VAL A 6 -10.83 23.10 17.29
N MET A 7 -9.61 22.62 17.03
CA MET A 7 -9.12 22.43 15.66
C MET A 7 -9.71 21.12 15.13
N PRO A 8 -10.50 21.15 14.04
CA PRO A 8 -11.04 19.94 13.46
C PRO A 8 -9.94 18.99 12.97
N GLU A 9 -10.04 17.70 13.30
CA GLU A 9 -9.01 16.70 12.98
C GLU A 9 -8.74 16.56 11.48
N HIS A 10 -9.76 16.80 10.64
CA HIS A 10 -9.65 16.74 9.18
C HIS A 10 -8.74 17.84 8.58
N LEU A 11 -8.43 18.90 9.33
CA LEU A 11 -7.46 19.93 8.92
C LEU A 11 -6.01 19.55 9.26
N LEU A 12 -5.81 18.64 10.23
CA LEU A 12 -4.50 18.14 10.62
C LEU A 12 -4.01 17.03 9.69
N PHE A 13 -4.94 16.20 9.18
CA PHE A 13 -4.66 15.08 8.30
C PHE A 13 -5.49 15.20 7.01
N PRO A 14 -5.08 16.06 6.06
CA PRO A 14 -5.78 16.15 4.79
C PRO A 14 -5.75 14.80 4.08
N VAL A 15 -6.93 14.34 3.64
CA VAL A 15 -7.05 13.10 2.87
C VAL A 15 -6.49 13.37 1.46
N ASP A 16 -5.26 12.94 1.21
CA ASP A 16 -4.65 13.07 -0.11
C ASP A 16 -5.19 11.95 -1.02
N ALA A 17 -6.17 12.29 -1.86
CA ALA A 17 -6.74 11.37 -2.84
C ALA A 17 -5.67 10.87 -3.84
N ALA A 18 -4.61 11.66 -4.09
CA ALA A 18 -3.53 11.26 -5.00
C ALA A 18 -2.69 10.10 -4.44
N GLU A 19 -2.59 9.97 -3.11
CA GLU A 19 -1.91 8.82 -2.48
C GLU A 19 -2.72 7.52 -2.59
N TYR A 20 -4.05 7.62 -2.73
CA TYR A 20 -4.90 6.45 -2.99
C TYR A 20 -4.82 5.99 -4.44
N GLU A 21 -4.73 6.91 -5.41
CA GLU A 21 -4.65 6.55 -6.84
C GLU A 21 -3.35 5.82 -7.21
N LYS A 22 -2.25 6.11 -6.52
CA LYS A 22 -0.95 5.44 -6.75
C LYS A 22 -0.94 3.98 -6.32
N LYS A 23 -1.90 3.57 -5.47
CA LYS A 23 -1.98 2.25 -4.86
C LYS A 23 -2.99 1.41 -5.63
N LYS A 24 -2.53 0.26 -6.14
CA LYS A 24 -3.36 -0.70 -6.86
C LYS A 24 -3.41 -2.02 -6.12
N MET A 25 -4.57 -2.67 -6.11
CA MET A 25 -4.70 -4.04 -5.62
C MET A 25 -4.39 -5.00 -6.76
N VAL A 26 -3.49 -5.96 -6.52
CA VAL A 26 -3.01 -6.91 -7.53
C VAL A 26 -2.81 -8.28 -6.89
N TYR A 27 -2.98 -9.34 -7.67
CA TYR A 27 -2.71 -10.71 -7.21
C TYR A 27 -1.32 -11.16 -7.66
N TYR A 28 -0.51 -11.58 -6.69
CA TYR A 28 0.81 -12.15 -6.92
C TYR A 28 0.89 -13.51 -6.23
N ASP A 29 1.29 -14.56 -6.96
CA ASP A 29 1.25 -15.96 -6.49
C ASP A 29 -0.13 -16.39 -5.93
N GLY A 30 -1.23 -15.79 -6.42
CA GLY A 30 -2.60 -16.03 -5.92
C GLY A 30 -2.94 -15.33 -4.59
N ILE A 31 -2.06 -14.48 -4.10
CA ILE A 31 -2.22 -13.72 -2.86
C ILE A 31 -2.53 -12.26 -3.20
N PRO A 32 -3.53 -11.63 -2.55
CA PRO A 32 -3.83 -10.22 -2.78
C PRO A 32 -2.79 -9.33 -2.09
N PHE A 33 -2.23 -8.40 -2.86
CA PHE A 33 -1.32 -7.36 -2.37
C PHE A 33 -1.79 -5.99 -2.80
N LEU A 34 -1.49 -5.00 -1.96
CA LEU A 34 -1.59 -3.60 -2.31
C LEU A 34 -0.19 -3.16 -2.75
N VAL A 35 -0.09 -2.73 -4.00
CA VAL A 35 1.18 -2.37 -4.65
C VAL A 35 1.15 -0.95 -5.16
N GLN A 36 2.33 -0.35 -5.32
CA GLN A 36 2.53 0.92 -6.01
C GLN A 36 3.34 0.72 -7.29
N ILE A 37 3.04 1.49 -8.32
CA ILE A 37 3.82 1.49 -9.58
C ILE A 37 5.08 2.31 -9.37
N VAL A 38 6.23 1.72 -9.68
CA VAL A 38 7.53 2.40 -9.70
C VAL A 38 7.89 2.75 -11.15
N GLU A 39 8.63 3.84 -11.36
CA GLU A 39 9.00 4.38 -12.68
C GLU A 39 9.63 3.36 -13.66
N ASN A 40 10.23 2.28 -13.15
CA ASN A 40 10.87 1.24 -13.95
C ASN A 40 9.91 0.15 -14.46
N GLY A 41 8.59 0.29 -14.30
CA GLY A 41 7.63 -0.73 -14.71
C GLY A 41 7.65 -1.97 -13.80
N GLU A 42 7.97 -1.76 -12.53
CA GLU A 42 7.89 -2.75 -11.46
C GLU A 42 6.81 -2.34 -10.46
N TYR A 43 6.23 -3.34 -9.80
CA TYR A 43 5.37 -3.13 -8.65
C TYR A 43 6.18 -3.26 -7.37
N GLU A 44 5.98 -2.34 -6.44
CA GLU A 44 6.48 -2.42 -5.08
C GLU A 44 5.33 -2.74 -4.13
N ILE A 45 5.51 -3.76 -3.28
CA ILE A 45 4.53 -4.16 -2.28
C ILE A 45 4.45 -3.09 -1.19
N VAL A 46 3.29 -2.48 -1.02
CA VAL A 46 3.00 -1.58 0.11
C VAL A 46 2.44 -2.38 1.29
N GLN A 47 1.53 -3.31 1.01
CA GLN A 47 0.90 -4.11 2.06
C GLN A 47 0.48 -5.50 1.57
N ASN A 48 0.74 -6.50 2.40
CA ASN A 48 0.21 -7.85 2.23
C ASN A 48 -1.22 -7.92 2.81
N LEU A 49 -2.20 -8.28 1.98
CA LEU A 49 -3.61 -8.39 2.35
C LEU A 49 -4.04 -9.84 2.59
N SER A 50 -3.09 -10.77 2.65
CA SER A 50 -3.38 -12.18 2.88
C SER A 50 -3.87 -12.44 4.30
N THR A 51 -4.76 -13.41 4.43
CA THR A 51 -5.22 -13.94 5.73
C THR A 51 -4.23 -14.96 6.33
N ASN A 52 -3.28 -15.48 5.54
CA ASN A 52 -2.36 -16.52 5.99
C ASN A 52 -1.12 -15.93 6.68
N PRO A 53 -0.85 -16.25 7.97
CA PRO A 53 0.32 -15.77 8.71
C PRO A 53 1.65 -16.15 8.06
N TYR A 54 1.74 -17.31 7.40
CA TYR A 54 2.96 -17.76 6.73
C TYR A 54 3.42 -16.82 5.62
N HIS A 55 2.49 -16.08 5.00
CA HIS A 55 2.84 -15.13 3.96
C HIS A 55 3.55 -13.89 4.52
N PHE A 56 3.30 -13.52 5.78
CA PHE A 56 4.01 -12.43 6.46
C PHE A 56 5.41 -12.83 6.91
N LEU A 57 5.67 -14.13 7.08
CA LEU A 57 6.98 -14.65 7.46
C LEU A 57 7.96 -14.72 6.28
N ASN A 58 7.46 -14.66 5.04
CA ASN A 58 8.31 -14.73 3.86
C ASN A 58 8.75 -13.34 3.42
N ALA A 59 10.07 -13.10 3.41
CA ALA A 59 10.67 -11.85 2.98
C ALA A 59 10.28 -11.44 1.53
N LYS A 60 9.93 -12.41 0.67
CA LYS A 60 9.45 -12.15 -0.69
C LYS A 60 8.14 -11.35 -0.72
N TYR A 61 7.30 -11.51 0.30
CA TYR A 61 5.99 -10.88 0.42
C TYR A 61 5.98 -9.73 1.43
N ALA A 62 7.16 -9.31 1.89
CA ALA A 62 7.31 -8.19 2.81
C ALA A 62 7.05 -6.86 2.08
N PRO A 63 6.54 -5.84 2.79
CA PRO A 63 6.48 -4.48 2.27
C PRO A 63 7.86 -3.99 1.79
N GLY A 64 7.91 -3.31 0.65
CA GLY A 64 9.13 -2.86 -0.02
C GLY A 64 9.72 -3.86 -1.02
N ALA A 65 9.24 -5.11 -1.05
CA ALA A 65 9.66 -6.07 -2.06
C ALA A 65 9.15 -5.64 -3.45
N ARG A 66 9.99 -5.82 -4.47
CA ARG A 66 9.70 -5.43 -5.85
C ARG A 66 9.57 -6.66 -6.74
N PHE A 67 8.64 -6.60 -7.67
CA PHE A 67 8.45 -7.67 -8.66
C PHE A 67 7.95 -7.07 -9.99
N PRO A 68 8.25 -7.72 -11.12
CA PRO A 68 7.87 -7.21 -12.43
C PRO A 68 6.35 -7.27 -12.62
N ILE A 69 5.80 -6.28 -13.33
CA ILE A 69 4.36 -6.19 -13.64
C ILE A 69 3.84 -7.45 -14.34
N SER A 70 4.66 -8.12 -15.14
CA SER A 70 4.29 -9.35 -15.87
C SER A 70 3.96 -10.54 -14.96
N ALA A 71 4.48 -10.56 -13.73
CA ALA A 71 4.23 -11.64 -12.78
C ALA A 71 2.94 -11.44 -11.97
N ALA A 72 2.27 -10.30 -12.16
CA ALA A 72 1.09 -9.89 -11.44
C ALA A 72 -0.16 -10.09 -12.29
N THR A 73 -1.20 -10.68 -11.70
CA THR A 73 -2.53 -10.78 -12.33
C THR A 73 -3.42 -9.68 -11.76
N SER A 74 -4.09 -8.94 -12.66
CA SER A 74 -5.04 -7.88 -12.28
C SER A 74 -6.36 -8.43 -11.77
#